data_AF-A0A9D8YQZ2-F1
#
_entry.id   AF-A0A9D8YQZ2-F1
#
_cell.length_a   1.000
_cell.length_b   1.000
_cell.length_c   1.000
_cell.angle_alpha   90.00
_cell.angle_beta   90.00
_cell.angle_gamma   90.00
#
_symmetry.space_group_name_H-M   'P 1'
#
loop_
_entity.id
_entity.type
_entity.pdbx_description
1 polymer ?
#
loop_
_entity_poly.entity_id
_entity_poly.type
_entity_poly.pdbx_seq_one_letter_code
_entity_poly.pdbx_strand_id
1 'polypeptide(L)'
;MKYDVIIEGKGQRSGQSEGWSADSTEGPRPVPVARRYPPVIQVLTPTDAAIEQQLSAFARQSYKQGKPLKDICRDLYHFAHSLGFEATIGVQEVYSASMPSFPGQTVISALLMVDIRPLWMQDEIRGEARMGYAS
;
A
#
# COMPACT_ATOMS: atom_id res chain seq x y z
N MET A 1 -7.03 -2.84 17.77
CA MET A 1 -7.17 -1.56 17.04
C MET A 1 -8.12 -1.79 15.87
N LYS A 2 -9.16 -0.96 15.75
CA LYS A 2 -10.29 -1.12 14.84
C LYS A 2 -10.07 -0.12 13.70
N TYR A 3 -10.06 -0.57 12.45
CA TYR A 3 -9.93 0.32 11.30
C TYR A 3 -11.31 0.48 10.66
N ASP A 4 -11.83 1.72 10.67
CA ASP A 4 -13.03 2.09 9.93
C ASP A 4 -12.65 2.36 8.47
N VAL A 5 -13.33 1.65 7.58
CA VAL A 5 -13.24 1.85 6.13
C VAL A 5 -14.35 2.80 5.73
N ILE A 6 -14.01 4.03 5.38
CA ILE A 6 -14.98 5.00 4.85
C ILE A 6 -15.11 4.75 3.34
N ILE A 7 -16.24 4.18 2.94
CA ILE A 7 -16.66 4.11 1.54
C ILE A 7 -17.68 5.23 1.33
N GLU A 8 -17.27 6.34 0.73
CA GLU A 8 -18.22 7.37 0.30
C GLU A 8 -18.94 6.91 -0.97
N GLY A 9 -20.10 6.29 -0.76
CA GLY A 9 -21.09 6.03 -1.80
C GLY A 9 -21.92 7.28 -2.08
N LYS A 10 -21.97 7.70 -3.35
CA LYS A 10 -22.84 8.79 -3.84
C LYS A 10 -24.32 8.39 -3.80
N GLY A 11 -25.17 9.33 -3.37
CA GLY A 11 -26.61 9.40 -3.62
C GLY A 11 -27.26 10.39 -2.64
N GLN A 12 -28.22 11.27 -2.95
CA GLN A 12 -29.06 11.53 -4.12
C GLN A 12 -29.95 12.73 -3.73
N ARG A 13 -30.27 13.69 -4.62
CA ARG A 13 -31.63 14.25 -4.87
C ARG A 13 -31.66 15.54 -5.72
N SER A 14 -32.08 15.33 -6.98
CA SER A 14 -33.21 15.97 -7.69
C SER A 14 -33.48 17.48 -7.57
N GLY A 15 -33.44 18.14 -8.73
CA GLY A 15 -34.25 19.29 -9.12
C GLY A 15 -34.46 19.28 -10.65
N GLN A 16 -35.73 19.39 -11.07
CA GLN A 16 -36.24 19.50 -12.47
C GLN A 16 -35.57 20.68 -13.22
N SER A 17 -35.52 20.80 -14.56
CA SER A 17 -36.61 20.74 -15.55
C SER A 17 -36.05 20.90 -16.98
N GLU A 18 -36.77 20.31 -17.95
CA GLU A 18 -36.94 20.72 -19.36
C GLU A 18 -35.72 20.87 -20.30
N GLY A 19 -35.85 20.25 -21.48
CA GLY A 19 -35.28 20.81 -22.70
C GLY A 19 -34.28 19.91 -23.43
N TRP A 20 -34.69 19.53 -24.63
CA TRP A 20 -33.89 19.15 -25.80
C TRP A 20 -33.41 17.70 -25.93
N SER A 21 -34.03 17.07 -26.92
CA SER A 21 -33.52 15.96 -27.70
C SER A 21 -32.09 16.23 -28.17
N ALA A 22 -31.16 15.43 -27.68
CA ALA A 22 -30.06 14.96 -28.48
C ALA A 22 -30.03 13.45 -28.28
N ASP A 23 -30.35 12.71 -29.34
CA ASP A 23 -29.91 11.33 -29.48
C ASP A 23 -28.38 11.37 -29.61
N SER A 24 -27.72 11.59 -28.47
CA SER A 24 -26.30 11.36 -28.30
C SER A 24 -26.20 9.89 -28.01
N THR A 25 -25.98 9.12 -29.06
CA THR A 25 -25.33 7.81 -28.96
C THR A 25 -23.92 8.06 -28.39
N GLU A 26 -23.87 8.36 -27.09
CA GLU A 26 -22.64 8.35 -26.30
C GLU A 26 -22.19 6.89 -26.30
N GLY A 27 -21.37 6.53 -27.29
CA GLY A 27 -20.63 5.28 -27.27
C GLY A 27 -19.97 5.14 -25.90
N PRO A 28 -19.84 3.92 -25.35
CA PRO A 28 -19.38 3.72 -23.99
C PRO A 28 -18.09 4.50 -23.78
N ARG A 29 -18.14 5.52 -22.89
CA ARG A 29 -16.96 6.33 -22.57
C ARG A 29 -15.84 5.34 -22.21
N PRO A 30 -14.67 5.41 -22.86
CA PRO A 30 -13.59 4.47 -22.58
C PRO A 30 -13.28 4.54 -21.09
N VAL A 31 -13.49 3.42 -20.40
CA VAL A 31 -13.14 3.30 -18.98
C VAL A 31 -11.65 3.59 -18.88
N PRO A 32 -11.20 4.52 -18.01
CA PRO A 32 -9.78 4.80 -17.87
C PRO A 32 -9.03 3.51 -17.59
N VAL A 33 -8.15 3.10 -18.51
CA VAL A 33 -7.36 1.88 -18.34
C VAL A 33 -6.34 2.16 -17.25
N ALA A 34 -6.56 1.52 -16.09
CA ALA A 34 -5.64 1.59 -14.97
C ALA A 34 -4.61 0.46 -15.07
N ARG A 35 -3.35 0.81 -15.33
CA ARG A 35 -2.24 -0.14 -15.37
C ARG A 35 -1.61 -0.25 -13.98
N ARG A 36 -1.76 -1.42 -13.34
CA ARG A 36 -1.13 -1.71 -12.05
C ARG A 36 0.30 -2.22 -12.21
N TYR A 37 1.22 -1.64 -11.45
CA TYR A 37 2.63 -2.05 -11.36
C TYR A 37 2.91 -2.81 -10.06
N PRO A 38 4.00 -3.60 -10.02
CA PRO A 38 4.45 -4.24 -8.80
C PRO A 38 4.68 -3.21 -7.68
N PRO A 39 4.41 -3.58 -6.42
CA PRO A 39 4.66 -2.70 -5.30
C PRO A 39 6.15 -2.36 -5.19
N VAL A 40 6.42 -1.14 -4.74
CA VAL A 40 7.77 -0.65 -4.45
C VAL A 40 7.94 -0.64 -2.93
N ILE A 41 9.02 -1.26 -2.45
CA ILE A 41 9.41 -1.23 -1.04
C ILE A 41 10.33 -0.03 -0.84
N GLN A 42 10.06 0.75 0.21
CA GLN A 42 10.96 1.76 0.72
C GLN A 42 11.21 1.46 2.21
N VAL A 43 12.43 1.04 2.54
CA VAL A 43 12.82 0.82 3.93
C VAL A 43 13.19 2.16 4.55
N LEU A 44 12.58 2.48 5.70
CA LEU A 44 12.73 3.79 6.35
C LEU A 44 13.92 3.84 7.31
N THR A 45 14.24 2.71 7.92
CA THR A 45 15.39 2.53 8.82
C THR A 45 16.62 2.08 8.06
N PRO A 46 17.81 2.67 8.34
CA PRO A 46 19.06 2.14 7.80
C PRO A 46 19.20 0.65 8.12
N THR A 47 19.32 -0.17 7.09
CA THR A 47 19.43 -1.62 7.23
C THR A 47 20.40 -2.19 6.19
N ASP A 48 20.76 -3.46 6.34
CA ASP A 48 21.59 -4.14 5.35
C ASP A 48 20.86 -4.21 3.99
N ALA A 49 21.53 -3.80 2.92
CA ALA A 49 21.00 -3.84 1.55
C ALA A 49 20.51 -5.25 1.15
N ALA A 50 21.10 -6.32 1.68
CA ALA A 50 20.65 -7.69 1.45
C ALA A 50 19.25 -7.94 2.03
N ILE A 51 18.91 -7.34 3.17
CA ILE A 51 17.57 -7.42 3.77
C ILE A 51 16.56 -6.62 2.93
N GLU A 52 16.91 -5.40 2.51
CA GLU A 52 16.06 -4.60 1.63
C GLU A 52 15.74 -5.32 0.31
N GLN A 53 16.75 -5.97 -0.28
CA GLN A 53 16.58 -6.77 -1.49
C GLN A 53 15.69 -7.98 -1.26
N GLN A 54 15.84 -8.68 -0.13
CA GLN A 54 14.97 -9.82 0.22
C GLN A 54 13.51 -9.39 0.39
N LEU A 55 13.25 -8.31 1.13
CA LEU A 55 11.91 -7.74 1.32
C LEU A 55 11.29 -7.32 -0.03
N SER A 56 12.08 -6.65 -0.88
CA SER A 56 11.68 -6.23 -2.22
C SER A 56 11.36 -7.41 -3.14
N ALA A 57 12.20 -8.43 -3.14
CA ALA A 57 12.01 -9.65 -3.93
C ALA A 57 10.73 -10.38 -3.49
N PHE A 58 10.52 -10.49 -2.18
CA PHE A 58 9.34 -11.14 -1.60
C PHE A 58 8.04 -10.43 -2.00
N ALA A 59 7.97 -9.11 -1.87
CA ALA A 59 6.79 -8.32 -2.25
C ALA A 59 6.48 -8.44 -3.75
N ARG A 60 7.53 -8.39 -4.60
CA ARG A 60 7.39 -8.57 -6.05
C ARG A 60 6.91 -9.97 -6.42
N GLN A 61 7.43 -11.01 -5.77
CA GLN A 61 6.99 -12.38 -6.01
C GLN A 61 5.53 -12.58 -5.62
N SER A 62 5.13 -12.07 -4.45
CA SER A 62 3.74 -12.12 -3.99
C SER A 62 2.78 -11.38 -4.92
N TYR A 63 3.20 -10.22 -5.46
CA TYR A 63 2.44 -9.52 -6.50
C TYR A 63 2.30 -10.34 -7.79
N LYS A 64 3.38 -10.98 -8.26
CA LYS A 64 3.34 -11.85 -9.45
C LYS A 64 2.41 -13.05 -9.27
N GLN A 65 2.20 -13.50 -8.04
CA GLN A 65 1.24 -14.55 -7.71
C GLN A 65 -0.21 -14.05 -7.67
N GLY A 66 -0.46 -12.76 -7.93
CA GLY A 66 -1.80 -12.17 -7.92
C GLY A 66 -2.38 -11.96 -6.52
N LYS A 67 -1.54 -11.99 -5.46
CA LYS A 67 -2.03 -11.76 -4.09
C LYS A 67 -2.53 -10.32 -3.94
N PRO A 68 -3.63 -10.10 -3.19
CA PRO A 68 -4.10 -8.76 -2.90
C PRO A 68 -3.12 -8.02 -1.97
N LEU A 69 -3.07 -6.69 -2.04
CA LEU A 69 -2.09 -5.86 -1.34
C LEU A 69 -2.08 -6.10 0.18
N LYS A 70 -3.25 -6.32 0.77
CA LYS A 70 -3.41 -6.65 2.20
C LYS A 70 -2.66 -7.94 2.58
N ASP A 71 -2.76 -8.97 1.74
CA ASP A 71 -2.07 -10.24 1.97
C ASP A 71 -0.57 -10.08 1.76
N ILE A 72 -0.15 -9.30 0.76
CA ILE A 72 1.27 -8.96 0.55
C ILE A 72 1.85 -8.30 1.82
N CYS A 73 1.14 -7.35 2.42
CA CYS A 73 1.60 -6.66 3.64
C CYS A 73 1.69 -7.61 4.83
N ARG A 74 0.69 -8.47 5.03
CA ARG A 74 0.72 -9.48 6.10
C ARG A 74 1.89 -10.44 5.92
N ASP A 75 2.05 -10.96 4.71
CA ASP A 75 3.10 -11.93 4.41
C ASP A 75 4.49 -11.29 4.54
N LEU A 76 4.63 -10.02 4.13
CA LEU A 76 5.85 -9.24 4.29
C LEU A 76 6.20 -9.01 5.77
N TYR A 77 5.20 -8.72 6.62
CA TYR A 77 5.39 -8.60 8.06
C TYR A 77 5.92 -9.90 8.66
N HIS A 78 5.32 -11.03 8.33
CA HIS A 78 5.78 -12.34 8.82
C HIS A 78 7.17 -12.70 8.27
N PHE A 79 7.45 -12.34 7.02
CA PHE A 79 8.75 -12.56 6.43
C PHE A 79 9.84 -11.74 7.14
N ALA A 80 9.61 -10.44 7.40
CA ALA A 80 10.52 -9.62 8.20
C ALA A 80 10.76 -10.20 9.60
N HIS A 81 9.70 -10.70 10.25
CA HIS A 81 9.81 -11.38 11.54
C HIS A 81 10.65 -12.66 11.46
N SER A 82 10.52 -13.45 10.39
CA SER A 82 11.37 -14.64 10.18
C SER A 82 12.85 -14.30 9.98
N LEU A 83 13.15 -13.07 9.54
CA LEU A 83 14.51 -12.54 9.41
C LEU A 83 15.05 -11.93 10.71
N GLY A 84 14.27 -11.96 11.80
CA GLY A 84 14.68 -11.40 13.09
C GLY A 84 14.35 -9.92 13.29
N PHE A 85 13.40 -9.37 12.52
CA PHE A 85 12.97 -7.98 12.61
C PHE A 85 11.49 -7.85 12.95
N GLU A 86 11.15 -6.91 13.83
CA GLU A 86 9.80 -6.38 13.87
C GLU A 86 9.62 -5.38 12.71
N ALA A 87 8.49 -5.43 12.02
CA ALA A 87 8.18 -4.52 10.92
C ALA A 87 6.90 -3.72 11.16
N THR A 88 6.92 -2.43 10.85
CA THR A 88 5.72 -1.60 10.69
C THR A 88 5.60 -1.22 9.22
N ILE A 89 4.45 -1.50 8.61
CA ILE A 89 4.24 -1.33 7.17
C ILE A 89 3.17 -0.27 6.93
N GLY A 90 3.58 0.85 6.34
CA GLY A 90 2.69 1.86 5.76
C GLY A 90 2.45 1.56 4.28
N VAL A 91 1.25 1.87 3.79
CA VAL A 91 0.85 1.63 2.40
C VAL A 91 0.32 2.92 1.80
N GLN A 92 0.83 3.29 0.63
CA GLN A 92 0.33 4.42 -0.16
C GLN A 92 0.19 4.01 -1.62
N GLU A 93 -1.00 4.18 -2.20
CA GLU A 93 -1.15 4.03 -3.66
C GLU A 93 -0.71 5.33 -4.35
N VAL A 94 0.20 5.19 -5.30
CA VAL A 94 0.75 6.26 -6.12
C VAL A 94 0.14 6.17 -7.50
N TYR A 95 -0.44 7.28 -7.95
CA TYR A 95 -1.16 7.41 -9.21
C TYR A 95 -0.39 8.35 -10.15
N SER A 96 -0.24 7.97 -11.41
CA SER A 96 0.34 8.81 -12.45
C SER A 96 -0.43 8.67 -13.75
N ALA A 97 -1.08 9.76 -14.19
CA ALA A 97 -1.83 9.81 -15.45
C ALA A 97 -0.99 10.32 -16.63
N SER A 98 0.27 10.69 -16.40
CA SER A 98 1.11 11.44 -17.33
C SER A 98 2.44 10.73 -17.64
N MET A 99 2.46 9.40 -17.63
CA MET A 99 3.67 8.66 -17.98
C MET A 99 3.88 8.65 -19.50
N PRO A 100 5.02 9.14 -20.03
CA PRO A 100 5.29 9.16 -21.47
C PRO A 100 5.22 7.77 -22.12
N SER A 101 5.56 6.72 -21.37
CA SER A 101 5.51 5.33 -21.83
C SER A 101 4.09 4.77 -21.95
N PHE A 102 3.08 5.41 -21.33
CA PHE A 102 1.68 4.95 -21.29
C PHE A 102 0.72 6.12 -21.53
N PRO A 103 0.70 6.69 -22.75
CA PRO A 103 -0.16 7.82 -23.07
C PRO A 103 -1.64 7.44 -22.89
N GLY A 104 -2.38 8.28 -22.17
CA GLY A 104 -3.82 8.09 -21.92
C GLY A 104 -4.18 7.02 -20.88
N GLN A 105 -3.19 6.42 -20.18
CA GLN A 105 -3.44 5.44 -19.12
C GLN A 105 -3.08 6.01 -17.74
N THR A 106 -3.83 5.60 -16.72
CA THR A 106 -3.43 5.86 -15.32
C THR A 106 -2.59 4.70 -14.84
N VAL A 107 -1.34 4.99 -14.47
CA VAL A 107 -0.46 4.03 -13.81
C VAL A 107 -0.69 4.09 -12.31
N ILE A 108 -0.87 2.93 -11.69
CA ILE A 108 -1.04 2.76 -10.25
C ILE A 108 0.05 1.84 -9.72
N SER A 109 0.73 2.23 -8.66
CA SER A 109 1.61 1.33 -7.90
C SER A 109 1.42 1.54 -6.40
N ALA A 110 1.59 0.49 -5.61
CA ALA A 110 1.62 0.60 -4.16
C ALA A 110 3.05 0.86 -3.68
N LEU A 111 3.25 1.95 -2.95
CA LEU A 111 4.44 2.20 -2.15
C LEU A 111 4.24 1.59 -0.77
N LEU A 112 5.09 0.61 -0.44
CA LEU A 112 5.16 -0.06 0.84
C LEU A 112 6.32 0.55 1.64
N MET A 113 5.99 1.38 2.61
CA MET A 113 6.96 2.01 3.51
C MET A 113 7.18 1.08 4.70
N VAL A 114 8.38 0.54 4.84
CA VAL A 114 8.70 -0.48 5.84
C VAL A 114 9.68 0.10 6.84
N ASP A 115 9.22 0.27 8.07
CA ASP A 115 10.09 0.54 9.22
C ASP A 115 10.42 -0.79 9.89
N ILE A 116 11.71 -1.13 10.02
CA ILE A 116 12.13 -2.39 10.63
C ILE A 116 13.08 -2.16 11.81
N ARG A 117 12.89 -2.95 12.86
CA ARG A 117 13.73 -2.92 14.07
C ARG A 117 14.19 -4.33 14.43
N PRO A 118 15.48 -4.54 14.74
CA PRO A 118 15.95 -5.85 15.17
C PRO A 118 15.24 -6.28 16.46
N LEU A 119 14.82 -7.54 16.54
CA LEU A 119 14.07 -8.04 17.71
C LEU A 119 14.87 -7.95 19.02
N TRP A 120 16.20 -8.10 18.96
CA TRP A 120 17.07 -8.00 20.13
C TRP A 120 17.15 -6.58 20.73
N MET A 121 16.86 -5.53 19.96
CA MET A 121 16.78 -4.15 20.49
C MET A 121 15.54 -3.92 21.37
N GLN A 122 14.53 -4.80 21.32
CA GLN A 122 13.35 -4.66 22.17
C GLN A 122 13.56 -5.08 23.62
N ASP A 123 14.47 -6.04 23.86
CA ASP A 123 14.76 -6.54 25.21
C ASP A 123 15.41 -5.46 26.07
N GLU A 124 16.20 -4.56 25.48
CA GLU A 124 16.78 -3.41 26.18
C GLU A 124 15.68 -2.42 26.65
N ILE A 125 14.72 -2.09 25.78
CA ILE A 125 13.65 -1.14 26.11
C ILE A 125 12.68 -1.71 27.17
N ARG A 126 12.41 -3.02 27.14
CA ARG A 126 11.56 -3.70 28.14
C ARG A 126 12.29 -3.97 29.46
N GLY A 127 13.62 -4.10 29.43
CA GLY A 127 14.45 -4.25 30.63
C GLY A 127 14.47 -2.99 31.50
N GLU A 128 14.55 -1.81 30.88
CA GLU A 128 14.58 -0.52 31.60
C GLU A 128 13.24 -0.18 32.28
N ALA A 129 12.11 -0.54 31.66
CA ALA A 129 10.78 -0.31 32.25
C ALA A 129 10.54 -1.08 33.57
N ARG A 130 11.34 -2.11 33.86
CA ARG A 130 11.23 -2.91 35.09
C ARG A 130 12.12 -2.45 36.25
N MET A 131 13.12 -1.59 36.02
CA MET A 131 13.98 -1.06 37.08
C MET A 131 13.52 0.30 37.64
N GLY A 132 12.52 0.95 37.04
CA GLY A 132 12.03 2.26 37.47
C GLY A 132 11.06 2.29 38.67
N TYR A 133 10.75 1.14 39.29
CA TYR A 133 9.80 1.05 40.43
C TYR A 133 10.39 0.28 41.62
N ALA A 134 11.65 0.54 41.96
CA ALA A 134 12.20 0.21 43.26
C ALA A 134 12.75 1.48 43.89
N SER A 135 11.89 2.21 44.60
CA SER A 135 12.24 3.26 45.57
C SER A 135 11.72 2.84 46.92
#